data_AF-A0A412FFE5-F1
#
_entry.id   AF-A0A412FFE5-F1
#
_cell.length_a   1.000
_cell.length_b   1.000
_cell.length_c   1.000
_cell.angle_alpha   90.00
_cell.angle_beta   90.00
_cell.angle_gamma   90.00
#
_symmetry.space_group_name_H-M   'P 1'
#
loop_
_entity.id
_entity.type
_entity.pdbx_description
1 polymer ?
#
loop_
_entity_poly.entity_id
_entity_poly.type
_entity_poly.pdbx_seq_one_letter_code
_entity_poly.pdbx_strand_id
1 'polypeptide(L)'
;MNVISEKEYSFSNALFWNVMLHHHIQAFDEERDVNFDEVWDEELAPALLDEKRYKEYWGWLSQIELETSENQGEIENPRTLTLPIGSDVTLTMEFHPCSTYYFLNDFVIGEVSGNFHLKYLTYPELMRIAELKYGDVLFHLLLPLCAIREQEKEDTLNEIVQRLQQIPLFREHSEYIGKCILYGLSIPDSDILDIPEIGIICLSNHSYRNALRYEDDKEDIKELNTLLSKL
;
A
#
# COMPACT_ATOMS: atom_id res chain seq x y z
N MET A 1 -10.59 -7.09 21.19
CA MET A 1 -10.02 -5.96 20.43
C MET A 1 -9.57 -6.53 19.10
N ASN A 2 -10.08 -5.99 17.98
CA ASN A 2 -9.65 -6.36 16.64
C ASN A 2 -8.41 -5.57 16.19
N VAL A 3 -7.64 -5.05 17.16
CA VAL A 3 -6.44 -4.27 16.90
C VAL A 3 -5.27 -5.20 16.62
N ILE A 4 -4.62 -4.99 15.49
CA ILE A 4 -3.40 -5.66 15.07
C ILE A 4 -2.25 -5.22 15.99
N SER A 5 -1.56 -6.20 16.58
CA SER A 5 -0.47 -5.92 17.51
C SER A 5 0.87 -5.72 16.80
N GLU A 6 1.85 -5.13 17.48
CA GLU A 6 3.21 -4.94 16.96
C GLU A 6 3.91 -6.23 16.53
N LYS A 7 3.54 -7.37 17.12
CA LYS A 7 4.09 -8.66 16.70
C LYS A 7 3.66 -9.03 15.28
N GLU A 8 2.48 -8.57 14.85
CA GLU A 8 1.94 -8.92 13.55
C GLU A 8 2.68 -8.20 12.42
N TYR A 9 2.95 -6.90 12.56
CA TYR A 9 3.70 -6.12 11.57
C TYR A 9 5.22 -6.12 11.82
N SER A 10 5.73 -7.00 12.69
CA SER A 10 7.17 -7.26 12.79
C SER A 10 7.68 -7.84 11.47
N PHE A 11 8.86 -7.44 11.00
CA PHE A 11 9.49 -8.03 9.81
C PHE A 11 9.70 -9.54 9.90
N SER A 12 9.71 -10.11 11.10
CA SER A 12 9.78 -11.57 11.29
C SER A 12 8.47 -12.32 10.97
N ASN A 13 7.33 -11.62 10.89
CA ASN A 13 6.05 -12.24 10.57
C ASN A 13 5.88 -12.35 9.05
N ALA A 14 6.36 -13.45 8.48
CA ALA A 14 6.24 -13.74 7.06
C ALA A 14 4.78 -13.74 6.56
N LEU A 15 3.80 -14.15 7.39
CA LEU A 15 2.40 -14.23 6.94
C LEU A 15 1.77 -12.86 6.73
N PHE A 16 2.06 -11.89 7.61
CA PHE A 16 1.63 -10.51 7.45
C PHE A 16 2.23 -9.88 6.20
N TRP A 17 3.55 -9.97 6.05
CA TRP A 17 4.24 -9.35 4.92
C TRP A 17 3.89 -10.02 3.59
N ASN A 18 3.62 -11.33 3.59
CA ASN A 18 3.06 -12.02 2.43
C ASN A 18 1.75 -11.36 1.98
N VAL A 19 0.81 -11.11 2.90
CA VAL A 19 -0.45 -10.43 2.56
C VAL A 19 -0.21 -9.04 2.00
N MET A 20 0.65 -8.25 2.67
CA MET A 20 0.96 -6.88 2.23
C MET A 20 1.58 -6.84 0.83
N LEU A 21 2.50 -7.76 0.50
CA LEU A 21 3.09 -7.82 -0.83
C LEU A 21 2.07 -8.33 -1.87
N HIS A 22 1.47 -9.48 -1.59
CA HIS A 22 0.68 -10.25 -2.57
C HIS A 22 -0.68 -9.62 -2.86
N HIS A 23 -1.37 -9.11 -1.84
CA HIS A 23 -2.74 -8.65 -2.00
C HIS A 23 -2.88 -7.13 -2.10
N HIS A 24 -1.88 -6.36 -1.66
CA HIS A 24 -2.01 -4.91 -1.59
C HIS A 24 -1.27 -4.20 -2.71
N ILE A 25 -0.19 -4.79 -3.26
CA ILE A 25 0.64 -4.16 -4.29
C ILE A 25 0.31 -4.75 -5.65
N GLN A 26 0.00 -3.89 -6.63
CA GLN A 26 -0.14 -4.27 -8.03
C GLN A 26 1.23 -4.45 -8.70
N ALA A 27 2.04 -5.40 -8.21
CA ALA A 27 3.35 -5.67 -8.79
C ALA A 27 3.22 -6.44 -10.12
N PHE A 28 4.12 -6.17 -11.06
CA PHE A 28 4.06 -6.75 -12.41
C PHE A 28 5.46 -7.04 -12.93
N ASP A 29 5.65 -8.22 -13.51
CA ASP A 29 6.91 -8.64 -14.14
C ASP A 29 6.90 -8.23 -15.61
N GLU A 30 7.53 -7.08 -15.92
CA GLU A 30 7.63 -6.56 -17.29
C GLU A 30 8.36 -7.53 -18.24
N GLU A 31 9.37 -8.26 -17.77
CA GLU A 31 10.17 -9.12 -18.64
C GLU A 31 9.39 -10.36 -19.07
N ARG A 32 8.51 -10.85 -18.18
CA ARG A 32 7.69 -12.05 -18.41
C ARG A 32 6.27 -11.74 -18.88
N ASP A 33 5.83 -10.48 -18.82
CA ASP A 33 4.49 -10.02 -19.15
C ASP A 33 3.40 -10.74 -18.33
N VAL A 34 3.64 -10.86 -17.01
CA VAL A 34 2.73 -11.53 -16.06
C VAL A 34 2.58 -10.72 -14.78
N ASN A 35 1.43 -10.86 -14.12
CA ASN A 35 1.25 -10.30 -12.79
C ASN A 35 2.19 -11.00 -11.80
N PHE A 36 2.75 -10.23 -10.86
CA PHE A 36 3.71 -10.79 -9.91
C PHE A 36 3.07 -11.77 -8.92
N ASP A 37 1.76 -11.64 -8.64
CA ASP A 37 1.01 -12.57 -7.79
C ASP A 37 1.04 -14.00 -8.35
N GLU A 38 0.89 -14.17 -9.67
CA GLU A 38 1.03 -15.47 -10.36
C GLU A 38 2.43 -16.06 -10.15
N VAL A 39 3.48 -15.26 -10.35
CA VAL A 39 4.87 -15.74 -10.14
C VAL A 39 5.13 -16.06 -8.67
N TRP A 40 4.61 -15.23 -7.76
CA TRP A 40 4.76 -15.43 -6.33
C TRP A 40 4.11 -16.74 -5.89
N ASP A 41 2.86 -16.99 -6.28
CA ASP A 41 2.09 -18.17 -5.89
C ASP A 41 2.62 -19.46 -6.52
N GLU A 42 3.13 -19.42 -7.76
CA GLU A 42 3.59 -20.62 -8.47
C GLU A 42 5.06 -20.96 -8.21
N GLU A 43 5.94 -19.97 -8.05
CA GLU A 43 7.39 -20.18 -8.03
C GLU A 43 8.03 -19.92 -6.66
N LEU A 44 7.61 -18.88 -5.94
CA LEU A 44 8.32 -18.39 -4.75
C LEU A 44 7.67 -18.83 -3.44
N ALA A 45 6.39 -18.52 -3.24
CA ALA A 45 5.63 -18.83 -2.03
C ALA A 45 5.64 -20.33 -1.66
N PRO A 46 5.52 -21.31 -2.59
CA PRO A 46 5.50 -22.72 -2.23
C PRO A 46 6.79 -23.23 -1.56
N ALA A 47 7.93 -22.58 -1.84
CA ALA A 47 9.20 -22.90 -1.21
C ALA A 47 9.40 -22.20 0.15
N LEU A 48 8.67 -21.12 0.40
CA LEU A 48 8.91 -20.18 1.51
C LEU A 48 7.82 -20.22 2.58
N LEU A 49 6.60 -20.60 2.22
CA LEU A 49 5.41 -20.52 3.04
C LEU A 49 4.62 -21.83 3.02
N ASP A 50 4.01 -22.14 4.16
CA ASP A 50 3.03 -23.22 4.23
C ASP A 50 1.67 -22.71 3.76
N GLU A 51 1.11 -23.36 2.73
CA GLU A 51 -0.09 -22.91 2.05
C GLU A 51 -1.29 -22.78 2.98
N LYS A 52 -1.46 -23.80 3.83
CA LYS A 52 -2.55 -23.85 4.79
C LYS A 52 -2.42 -22.72 5.80
N ARG A 53 -1.22 -22.46 6.32
CA ARG A 53 -0.99 -21.41 7.32
C ARG A 53 -1.23 -20.01 6.75
N TYR A 54 -0.80 -19.71 5.52
CA TYR A 54 -1.07 -18.38 4.97
C TYR A 54 -2.55 -18.18 4.64
N LYS A 55 -3.26 -19.22 4.16
CA LYS A 55 -4.71 -19.15 3.93
C LYS A 55 -5.49 -18.94 5.24
N GLU A 56 -5.14 -19.67 6.29
CA GLU A 56 -5.71 -19.48 7.63
C GLU A 56 -5.43 -18.07 8.17
N TYR A 57 -4.21 -17.56 7.97
CA TYR A 57 -3.84 -16.21 8.38
C TYR A 57 -4.60 -15.14 7.58
N TRP A 58 -4.71 -15.30 6.27
CA TRP A 58 -5.49 -14.40 5.42
C TRP A 58 -6.96 -14.39 5.85
N GLY A 59 -7.58 -15.56 6.04
CA GLY A 59 -8.96 -15.65 6.51
C GLY A 59 -9.16 -15.02 7.88
N TRP A 60 -8.18 -15.15 8.78
CA TRP A 60 -8.19 -14.46 10.06
C TRP A 60 -8.10 -12.93 9.89
N LEU A 61 -7.21 -12.44 9.02
CA LEU A 61 -6.93 -11.02 8.83
C LEU A 61 -8.08 -10.28 8.14
N SER A 62 -8.50 -10.79 6.96
CA SER A 62 -9.59 -10.23 6.15
C SER A 62 -10.95 -10.52 6.71
N GLN A 63 -11.10 -11.60 7.49
CA GLN A 63 -12.39 -12.06 8.00
C GLN A 63 -13.35 -12.46 6.88
N ILE A 64 -12.80 -12.97 5.77
CA ILE A 64 -13.52 -13.39 4.55
C ILE A 64 -14.69 -14.36 4.80
N GLU A 65 -14.65 -15.12 5.89
CA GLU A 65 -15.70 -16.09 6.25
C GLU A 65 -16.98 -15.44 6.79
N LEU A 66 -16.96 -14.13 7.11
CA LEU A 66 -18.15 -13.43 7.59
C LEU A 66 -19.14 -13.19 6.45
N GLU A 67 -20.41 -13.58 6.67
CA GLU A 67 -21.50 -13.24 5.77
C GLU A 67 -21.72 -11.72 5.77
N THR A 68 -21.54 -11.09 4.61
CA THR A 68 -21.82 -9.67 4.40
C THR A 68 -23.04 -9.52 3.49
N SER A 69 -23.80 -8.43 3.64
CA SER A 69 -24.90 -8.12 2.72
C SER A 69 -24.38 -7.96 1.29
N GLU A 70 -25.24 -8.24 0.30
CA GLU A 70 -24.94 -8.39 -1.15
C GLU A 70 -24.08 -7.29 -1.82
N ASN A 71 -23.74 -6.18 -1.16
CA ASN A 71 -23.19 -5.01 -1.84
C ASN A 71 -21.80 -4.48 -1.46
N GLN A 72 -21.08 -4.83 -0.37
CA GLN A 72 -19.79 -4.12 -0.13
C GLN A 72 -18.68 -4.89 0.61
N GLY A 73 -18.90 -6.05 1.23
CA GLY A 73 -17.83 -6.73 1.98
C GLY A 73 -17.33 -5.99 3.23
N GLU A 74 -17.83 -4.79 3.53
CA GLU A 74 -17.54 -4.04 4.75
C GLU A 74 -18.22 -4.65 5.97
N ILE A 75 -17.60 -4.46 7.14
CA ILE A 75 -18.09 -4.99 8.43
C ILE A 75 -17.90 -3.93 9.50
N GLU A 76 -18.75 -3.92 10.53
CA GLU A 76 -18.71 -2.89 11.59
C GLU A 76 -17.45 -2.94 12.48
N ASN A 77 -16.78 -4.09 12.56
CA ASN A 77 -15.65 -4.31 13.44
C ASN A 77 -14.48 -4.96 12.68
N PRO A 78 -13.87 -4.29 11.69
CA PRO A 78 -12.73 -4.83 10.95
C PRO A 78 -11.54 -5.06 11.86
N ARG A 79 -10.55 -5.82 11.38
CA ARG A 79 -9.23 -5.77 12.01
C ARG A 79 -8.58 -4.45 11.65
N THR A 80 -7.94 -3.83 12.63
CA THR A 80 -7.41 -2.48 12.48
C THR A 80 -5.95 -2.43 12.89
N LEU A 81 -5.09 -1.92 12.02
CA LEU A 81 -3.72 -1.54 12.35
C LEU A 81 -3.67 -0.02 12.45
N THR A 82 -3.11 0.50 13.55
CA THR A 82 -2.98 1.94 13.77
C THR A 82 -1.54 2.28 14.13
N LEU A 83 -0.91 3.18 13.37
CA LEU A 83 0.45 3.64 13.60
C LEU A 83 0.54 5.16 13.53
N PRO A 84 1.21 5.83 14.49
CA PRO A 84 1.43 7.26 14.41
C PRO A 84 2.42 7.59 13.29
N ILE A 85 2.12 8.65 12.54
CA ILE A 85 2.99 9.28 11.56
C ILE A 85 3.25 10.71 12.06
N GLY A 86 4.40 10.94 12.69
CA GLY A 86 4.69 12.23 13.32
C GLY A 86 3.84 12.48 14.57
N SER A 87 3.57 13.76 14.89
CA SER A 87 2.86 14.16 16.12
C SER A 87 1.34 14.12 16.00
N ASP A 88 0.80 14.49 14.84
CA ASP A 88 -0.62 14.81 14.65
C ASP A 88 -1.29 14.03 13.51
N VAL A 89 -0.57 13.06 12.92
CA VAL A 89 -1.10 12.19 11.87
C VAL A 89 -1.02 10.75 12.32
N THR A 90 -2.03 9.97 11.99
CA THR A 90 -2.11 8.54 12.30
C THR A 90 -2.51 7.80 11.03
N LEU A 91 -1.76 6.76 10.69
CA LEU A 91 -2.21 5.76 9.72
C LEU A 91 -3.15 4.80 10.40
N THR A 92 -4.33 4.61 9.82
CA THR A 92 -5.25 3.53 10.17
C THR A 92 -5.48 2.66 8.95
N MET A 93 -5.33 1.35 9.10
CA MET A 93 -5.68 0.37 8.07
C MET A 93 -6.80 -0.51 8.60
N GLU A 94 -7.85 -0.70 7.81
CA GLU A 94 -8.99 -1.55 8.14
C GLU A 94 -9.09 -2.71 7.16
N PHE A 95 -9.01 -3.93 7.69
CA PHE A 95 -9.07 -5.17 6.91
C PHE A 95 -10.49 -5.72 6.92
N HIS A 96 -11.14 -5.63 5.76
CA HIS A 96 -12.47 -6.18 5.49
C HIS A 96 -12.37 -7.39 4.56
N PRO A 97 -13.42 -8.23 4.50
CA PRO A 97 -13.49 -9.39 3.61
C PRO A 97 -13.02 -9.14 2.18
N CYS A 98 -13.42 -8.04 1.55
CA CYS A 98 -13.17 -7.79 0.13
C CYS A 98 -12.27 -6.57 -0.16
N SER A 99 -11.93 -5.80 0.87
CA SER A 99 -11.20 -4.54 0.73
C SER A 99 -10.31 -4.28 1.94
N THR A 100 -9.18 -3.61 1.73
CA THR A 100 -8.44 -2.93 2.79
C THR A 100 -8.55 -1.43 2.60
N TYR A 101 -9.04 -0.73 3.61
CA TYR A 101 -9.08 0.73 3.63
C TYR A 101 -7.87 1.29 4.36
N TYR A 102 -7.38 2.41 3.85
CA TYR A 102 -6.27 3.17 4.39
C TYR A 102 -6.71 4.59 4.68
N PHE A 103 -6.42 5.04 5.89
CA PHE A 103 -6.75 6.36 6.35
C PHE A 103 -5.53 7.09 6.90
N LEU A 104 -5.44 8.38 6.62
CA LEU A 104 -4.62 9.30 7.40
C LEU A 104 -5.55 10.14 8.26
N ASN A 105 -5.48 9.96 9.58
CA ASN A 105 -6.52 10.38 10.52
C ASN A 105 -7.88 9.84 10.05
N ASP A 106 -8.80 10.72 9.68
CA ASP A 106 -10.14 10.35 9.22
C ASP A 106 -10.28 10.40 7.67
N PHE A 107 -9.19 10.70 6.94
CA PHE A 107 -9.20 10.80 5.48
C PHE A 107 -8.89 9.47 4.82
N VAL A 108 -9.82 8.94 4.02
CA VAL A 108 -9.55 7.80 3.14
C VAL A 108 -8.51 8.22 2.10
N ILE A 109 -7.38 7.52 2.09
CA ILE A 109 -6.30 7.68 1.11
C ILE A 109 -6.16 6.47 0.18
N GLY A 110 -6.81 5.36 0.48
CA GLY A 110 -6.79 4.18 -0.38
C GLY A 110 -7.83 3.15 0.01
N GLU A 111 -8.46 2.56 -1.00
CA GLU A 111 -9.15 1.29 -0.92
C GLU A 111 -8.42 0.32 -1.85
N VAL A 112 -7.80 -0.70 -1.27
CA VAL A 112 -7.21 -1.81 -2.00
C VAL A 112 -8.24 -2.93 -2.07
N SER A 113 -8.81 -3.12 -3.25
CA SER A 113 -9.81 -4.14 -3.59
C SER A 113 -9.68 -4.47 -5.08
N GLY A 114 -10.60 -5.25 -5.66
CA GLY A 114 -10.54 -5.59 -7.09
C GLY A 114 -10.57 -4.39 -8.07
N ASN A 115 -10.98 -3.19 -7.63
CA ASN A 115 -11.07 -2.01 -8.51
C ASN A 115 -10.05 -0.91 -8.20
N PHE A 116 -9.35 -0.98 -7.06
CA PHE A 116 -8.40 0.00 -6.52
C PHE A 116 -8.85 1.47 -6.61
N HIS A 117 -9.10 2.09 -5.46
CA HIS A 117 -9.37 3.53 -5.37
C HIS A 117 -8.31 4.21 -4.53
N LEU A 118 -7.30 4.80 -5.18
CA LEU A 118 -6.09 5.27 -4.49
C LEU A 118 -5.94 6.79 -4.60
N LYS A 119 -5.65 7.45 -3.49
CA LYS A 119 -5.13 8.83 -3.51
C LYS A 119 -3.61 8.73 -3.44
N TYR A 120 -2.98 8.60 -4.60
CA TYR A 120 -1.56 8.30 -4.68
C TYR A 120 -0.69 9.30 -3.89
N LEU A 121 0.13 8.76 -3.00
CA LEU A 121 1.24 9.46 -2.37
C LEU A 121 2.40 9.57 -3.36
N THR A 122 3.09 10.70 -3.35
CA THR A 122 4.31 10.88 -4.13
C THR A 122 5.50 10.22 -3.44
N TYR A 123 6.53 9.84 -4.20
CA TYR A 123 7.77 9.32 -3.62
C TYR A 123 8.40 10.24 -2.55
N PRO A 124 8.49 11.57 -2.73
CA PRO A 124 8.97 12.46 -1.66
C PRO A 124 8.10 12.45 -0.40
N GLU A 125 6.78 12.27 -0.51
CA GLU A 125 5.88 12.13 0.65
C GLU A 125 6.15 10.81 1.39
N LEU A 126 6.29 9.69 0.66
CA LEU A 126 6.64 8.39 1.23
C LEU A 126 7.98 8.45 1.98
N MET A 127 8.99 9.09 1.40
CA MET A 127 10.33 9.16 2.02
C MET A 127 10.35 10.03 3.27
N ARG A 128 9.62 11.15 3.32
CA ARG A 128 9.47 11.92 4.58
C ARG A 128 8.83 11.08 5.68
N ILE A 129 7.83 10.26 5.34
CA ILE A 129 7.23 9.32 6.29
C ILE A 129 8.23 8.25 6.74
N ALA A 130 9.06 7.75 5.83
CA ALA A 130 10.08 6.74 6.11
C ALA A 130 11.20 7.23 7.04
N GLU A 131 11.37 8.55 7.22
CA GLU A 131 12.31 9.14 8.17
C GLU A 131 11.75 9.19 9.62
N LEU A 132 10.45 8.94 9.79
CA LEU A 132 9.77 9.03 11.08
C LEU A 132 9.86 7.73 11.88
N LYS A 133 9.30 7.75 13.10
CA LYS A 133 9.16 6.55 13.93
C LYS A 133 8.34 5.50 13.15
N TYR A 134 8.80 4.26 13.18
CA TYR A 134 8.25 3.15 12.36
C TYR A 134 8.50 3.29 10.86
N GLY A 135 9.42 4.16 10.43
CA GLY A 135 9.66 4.51 9.03
C GLY A 135 9.75 3.33 8.06
N ASP A 136 10.54 2.29 8.37
CA ASP A 136 10.64 1.13 7.48
C ASP A 136 9.35 0.31 7.40
N VAL A 137 8.58 0.22 8.49
CA VAL A 137 7.27 -0.45 8.49
C VAL A 137 6.28 0.39 7.68
N LEU A 138 6.21 1.70 7.96
CA LEU A 138 5.33 2.64 7.26
C LEU A 138 5.62 2.70 5.76
N PHE A 139 6.90 2.64 5.38
CA PHE A 139 7.32 2.56 3.98
C PHE A 139 6.62 1.39 3.28
N HIS A 140 6.75 0.17 3.81
CA HIS A 140 6.14 -1.00 3.19
C HIS A 140 4.61 -1.01 3.24
N LEU A 141 4.00 -0.45 4.30
CA LEU A 141 2.54 -0.38 4.41
C LEU A 141 1.93 0.61 3.41
N LEU A 142 2.62 1.72 3.13
CA LEU A 142 2.13 2.80 2.26
C LEU A 142 2.61 2.69 0.81
N LEU A 143 3.66 1.92 0.54
CA LEU A 143 4.16 1.67 -0.82
C LEU A 143 3.08 1.29 -1.85
N PRO A 144 2.06 0.45 -1.54
CA PRO A 144 1.00 0.17 -2.49
C PRO A 144 0.13 1.39 -2.89
N LEU A 145 0.18 2.46 -2.11
CA LEU A 145 -0.56 3.69 -2.34
C LEU A 145 0.31 4.76 -3.01
N CYS A 146 1.48 4.41 -3.53
CA CYS A 146 2.41 5.38 -4.10
C CYS A 146 2.35 5.42 -5.63
N ALA A 147 2.57 6.60 -6.18
CA ALA A 147 2.88 6.79 -7.59
C ALA A 147 4.33 7.26 -7.72
N ILE A 148 5.13 6.49 -8.45
CA ILE A 148 6.56 6.71 -8.61
C ILE A 148 6.80 7.27 -10.00
N ARG A 149 7.38 8.47 -10.08
CA ARG A 149 7.65 9.10 -11.37
C ARG A 149 8.84 8.43 -12.06
N GLU A 150 8.87 8.48 -13.39
CA GLU A 150 9.97 7.93 -14.21
C GLU A 150 11.35 8.39 -13.72
N GLN A 151 11.50 9.67 -13.41
CA GLN A 151 12.76 10.24 -12.91
C GLN A 151 13.16 9.77 -11.50
N GLU A 152 12.25 9.12 -10.76
CA GLU A 152 12.45 8.65 -9.37
C GLU A 152 12.74 7.15 -9.30
N LYS A 153 12.71 6.43 -10.43
CA LYS A 153 12.80 4.97 -10.49
C LYS A 153 14.05 4.38 -9.85
N GLU A 154 15.23 4.93 -10.17
CA GLU A 154 16.50 4.39 -9.68
C GLU A 154 16.61 4.51 -8.16
N ASP A 155 16.32 5.70 -7.62
CA ASP A 155 16.34 5.94 -6.17
C ASP A 155 15.29 5.08 -5.46
N THR A 156 14.07 5.02 -6.00
CA THR A 156 12.99 4.22 -5.42
C THR A 156 13.34 2.73 -5.42
N LEU A 157 13.94 2.19 -6.49
CA LEU A 157 14.36 0.79 -6.55
C LEU A 157 15.35 0.47 -5.43
N ASN A 158 16.36 1.33 -5.25
CA ASN A 158 17.37 1.14 -4.21
C ASN A 158 16.73 1.10 -2.81
N GLU A 159 15.80 2.02 -2.53
CA GLU A 159 15.09 2.08 -1.24
C GLU A 159 14.17 0.87 -1.02
N ILE A 160 13.46 0.40 -2.05
CA ILE A 160 12.62 -0.80 -1.98
C ILE A 160 13.50 -2.02 -1.69
N VAL A 161 14.55 -2.24 -2.49
CA VAL A 161 15.43 -3.42 -2.35
C VAL A 161 16.08 -3.46 -0.98
N GLN A 162 16.64 -2.33 -0.53
CA GLN A 162 17.27 -2.24 0.79
C GLN A 162 16.29 -2.57 1.92
N ARG A 163 15.05 -2.09 1.86
CA ARG A 163 14.05 -2.35 2.90
C ARG A 163 13.45 -3.75 2.83
N LEU A 164 13.31 -4.33 1.63
CA LEU A 164 12.88 -5.73 1.48
C LEU A 164 13.87 -6.71 2.13
N GLN A 165 15.17 -6.41 2.13
CA GLN A 165 16.19 -7.24 2.80
C GLN A 165 15.98 -7.37 4.32
N GLN A 166 15.26 -6.44 4.93
CA GLN A 166 14.90 -6.50 6.35
C GLN A 166 13.84 -7.57 6.63
N ILE A 167 13.01 -7.90 5.63
CA ILE A 167 11.95 -8.90 5.72
C ILE A 167 12.53 -10.26 5.28
N PRO A 168 12.70 -11.24 6.19
CA PRO A 168 13.32 -12.53 5.86
C PRO A 168 12.65 -13.26 4.70
N LEU A 169 11.33 -13.12 4.56
CA LEU A 169 10.56 -13.71 3.46
C LEU A 169 11.01 -13.23 2.07
N PHE A 170 11.45 -11.97 1.97
CA PHE A 170 11.77 -11.34 0.68
C PHE A 170 13.26 -11.21 0.42
N ARG A 171 14.10 -11.43 1.44
CA ARG A 171 15.53 -11.11 1.40
C ARG A 171 16.28 -11.73 0.23
N GLU A 172 16.04 -13.01 -0.06
CA GLU A 172 16.76 -13.71 -1.14
C GLU A 172 16.32 -13.27 -2.55
N HIS A 173 15.13 -12.68 -2.66
CA HIS A 173 14.52 -12.27 -3.92
C HIS A 173 14.29 -10.75 -3.99
N SER A 174 14.90 -9.96 -3.09
CA SER A 174 14.57 -8.55 -2.90
C SER A 174 14.76 -7.71 -4.17
N GLU A 175 15.79 -8.01 -4.97
CA GLU A 175 16.03 -7.32 -6.25
C GLU A 175 14.94 -7.60 -7.27
N TYR A 176 14.54 -8.87 -7.41
CA TYR A 176 13.50 -9.28 -8.35
C TYR A 176 12.13 -8.71 -7.94
N ILE A 177 11.75 -8.91 -6.68
CA ILE A 177 10.51 -8.39 -6.11
C ILE A 177 10.48 -6.86 -6.23
N GLY A 178 11.59 -6.18 -5.91
CA GLY A 178 11.70 -4.73 -5.99
C GLY A 178 11.46 -4.18 -7.39
N LYS A 179 11.98 -4.85 -8.43
CA LYS A 179 11.71 -4.49 -9.83
C LYS A 179 10.23 -4.63 -10.18
N CYS A 180 9.60 -5.74 -9.79
CA CYS A 180 8.20 -6.00 -10.08
C CYS A 180 7.27 -4.98 -9.39
N ILE A 181 7.56 -4.66 -8.12
CA ILE A 181 6.85 -3.61 -7.38
C ILE A 181 7.03 -2.26 -8.08
N LEU A 182 8.27 -1.86 -8.37
CA LEU A 182 8.54 -0.56 -8.98
C LEU A 182 7.79 -0.40 -10.30
N TYR A 183 7.79 -1.43 -11.14
CA TYR A 183 7.10 -1.39 -12.42
C TYR A 183 5.60 -1.09 -12.25
N GLY A 184 4.95 -1.79 -11.34
CA GLY A 184 3.52 -1.60 -11.03
C GLY A 184 3.16 -0.22 -10.47
N LEU A 185 4.10 0.46 -9.82
CA LEU A 185 3.88 1.78 -9.22
C LEU A 185 4.33 2.95 -10.13
N SER A 186 4.98 2.64 -11.26
CA SER A 186 5.59 3.65 -12.13
C SER A 186 4.56 4.38 -12.96
N ILE A 187 4.67 5.70 -13.00
CA ILE A 187 3.80 6.58 -13.80
C ILE A 187 4.64 7.62 -14.59
N PRO A 188 4.10 8.17 -15.69
CA PRO A 188 4.74 9.29 -16.37
C PRO A 188 4.96 10.49 -15.44
N ASP A 189 6.08 11.20 -15.57
CA ASP A 189 6.35 12.41 -14.79
C ASP A 189 5.22 13.46 -14.95
N SER A 190 4.60 13.51 -16.13
CA SER A 190 3.51 14.41 -16.49
C SER A 190 2.21 14.17 -15.71
N ASP A 191 2.07 12.99 -15.09
CA ASP A 191 0.85 12.61 -14.40
C ASP A 191 0.80 13.20 -12.99
N ILE A 192 1.91 13.72 -12.45
CA ILE A 192 1.90 14.48 -11.19
C ILE A 192 1.93 15.98 -11.50
N LEU A 193 0.93 16.71 -11.03
CA LEU A 193 0.82 18.16 -11.19
C LEU A 193 0.68 18.83 -9.84
N ASP A 194 1.19 20.06 -9.70
CA ASP A 194 0.91 20.94 -8.58
C ASP A 194 0.01 22.08 -9.05
N ILE A 195 -1.24 22.09 -8.59
CA ILE A 195 -2.24 23.08 -8.98
C ILE A 195 -2.34 24.15 -7.89
N PRO A 196 -2.25 25.45 -8.22
CA PRO A 196 -2.45 26.52 -7.26
C PRO A 196 -3.74 26.35 -6.44
N GLU A 197 -3.66 26.59 -5.13
CA GLU A 197 -4.76 26.51 -4.16
C GLU A 197 -5.30 25.09 -3.85
N ILE A 198 -4.96 24.08 -4.66
CA ILE A 198 -5.31 22.67 -4.43
C ILE A 198 -4.10 21.90 -3.91
N GLY A 199 -2.92 22.09 -4.52
CA GLY A 199 -1.69 21.34 -4.29
C GLY A 199 -1.49 20.19 -5.28
N ILE A 200 -0.76 19.17 -4.84
CA ILE A 200 -0.41 18.02 -5.67
C ILE A 200 -1.64 17.18 -6.04
N ILE A 201 -1.72 16.81 -7.31
CA ILE A 201 -2.67 15.85 -7.89
C ILE A 201 -1.93 14.80 -8.73
N CYS A 202 -2.57 13.65 -8.93
CA CYS A 202 -2.12 12.57 -9.80
C CYS A 202 -3.19 12.25 -10.84
N LEU A 203 -2.81 12.23 -12.12
CA LEU A 203 -3.69 12.00 -13.27
C LEU A 203 -3.84 10.51 -13.65
N SER A 204 -3.02 9.64 -13.06
CA SER A 204 -3.01 8.21 -13.36
C SER A 204 -4.41 7.61 -13.23
N ASN A 205 -4.71 6.62 -14.05
CA ASN A 205 -5.92 5.83 -13.93
C ASN A 205 -5.92 5.19 -12.52
N HIS A 206 -7.07 5.22 -11.82
CA HIS A 206 -7.23 4.83 -10.41
C HIS A 206 -6.88 5.90 -9.35
N SER A 207 -6.31 7.04 -9.75
CA SER A 207 -6.06 8.16 -8.83
C SER A 207 -7.34 8.95 -8.52
N TYR A 208 -7.81 8.91 -7.27
CA TYR A 208 -8.82 9.83 -6.74
C TYR A 208 -8.21 11.15 -6.28
N ARG A 209 -6.89 11.25 -6.23
CA ARG A 209 -6.17 12.52 -6.09
C ARG A 209 -6.13 13.27 -7.43
N ASN A 210 -7.22 13.27 -8.20
CA ASN A 210 -7.31 13.87 -9.54
C ASN A 210 -8.42 14.93 -9.59
N ALA A 211 -8.08 16.16 -9.20
CA ALA A 211 -9.01 17.29 -9.17
C ALA A 211 -9.55 17.71 -10.55
N LEU A 212 -8.94 17.24 -11.65
CA LEU A 212 -9.42 17.52 -13.01
C LEU A 212 -10.53 16.55 -13.43
N ARG A 213 -10.57 15.36 -12.83
CA ARG A 213 -11.56 14.31 -13.10
C ARG A 213 -12.69 14.30 -12.06
N TYR A 214 -12.35 14.50 -10.80
CA TYR A 214 -13.26 14.45 -9.66
C TYR A 214 -13.39 15.84 -9.06
N GLU A 215 -14.30 16.64 -9.62
CA GLU A 215 -14.49 18.03 -9.19
C GLU A 215 -15.02 18.13 -7.76
N ASP A 216 -15.87 17.18 -7.35
CA ASP A 216 -16.45 17.12 -6.01
C ASP A 216 -15.39 16.79 -4.93
N ASP A 217 -14.27 16.17 -5.30
CA ASP A 217 -13.21 15.74 -4.37
C ASP A 217 -12.13 16.82 -4.15
N LYS A 218 -12.26 18.02 -4.73
CA LYS A 218 -11.23 19.07 -4.66
C LYS A 218 -10.86 19.49 -3.24
N GLU A 219 -11.85 19.64 -2.36
CA GLU A 219 -11.58 20.01 -0.97
C GLU A 219 -10.91 18.87 -0.20
N ASP A 220 -11.36 17.62 -0.39
CA ASP A 220 -10.70 16.44 0.20
C ASP A 220 -9.23 16.33 -0.23
N ILE A 221 -8.93 16.59 -1.50
CA ILE A 221 -7.56 16.60 -2.03
C ILE A 221 -6.73 17.70 -1.36
N LYS A 222 -7.29 18.90 -1.21
CA LYS A 222 -6.61 20.04 -0.58
C LYS A 222 -6.35 19.80 0.91
N GLU A 223 -7.29 19.20 1.61
CA GLU A 223 -7.14 18.82 3.02
C GLU A 223 -6.07 17.74 3.18
N LEU A 224 -6.06 16.72 2.32
CA LEU A 224 -5.00 15.71 2.27
C LEU A 224 -3.62 16.36 2.01
N ASN A 225 -3.53 17.27 1.03
CA ASN A 225 -2.28 17.99 0.73
C ASN A 225 -1.79 18.80 1.93
N THR A 226 -2.70 19.47 2.63
CA THR A 226 -2.40 20.22 3.86
C THR A 226 -1.96 19.31 5.00
N LEU A 227 -2.50 18.10 5.08
CA LEU A 227 -2.10 17.09 6.06
C LEU A 227 -0.68 16.59 5.77
N LEU A 228 -0.41 16.20 4.52
CA LEU A 228 0.88 15.67 4.06
C LEU A 228 2.01 16.71 4.09
N SER A 229 1.70 18.01 4.01
CA SER A 229 2.71 19.08 4.14
C SER A 229 3.21 19.29 5.58
N LYS A 230 2.54 18.71 6.58
CA LYS A 230 2.95 18.76 8.00
C LYS A 230 3.90 17.63 8.39
N LEU A 231 4.04 16.63 7.52
CA LEU A 231 4.94 15.48 7.64
C LEU A 231 6.29 15.81 7.02
#